data_AF-A0A257LHL6-F1
#
_entry.id   AF-A0A257LHL6-F1
#
_cell.length_a   1.000
_cell.length_b   1.000
_cell.length_c   1.000
_cell.angle_alpha   90.00
_cell.angle_beta   90.00
_cell.angle_gamma   90.00
#
_symmetry.space_group_name_H-M   'P 1'
#
loop_
_entity.id
_entity.type
_entity.pdbx_description
1 polymer ?
#
loop_
_entity_poly.entity_id
_entity_poly.type
_entity_poly.pdbx_seq_one_letter_code
_entity_poly.pdbx_strand_id
1 'polypeptide(L)' 'MYETAGKLKWIGTTQSFPSGFSKREFVVTTAADKYPQDLKFEVVKEKCTILDSFELEQ' A
#
# COMPACT_ATOMS: atom_id res chain seq x y z
N MET A 1 -7.63 -14.63 7.54
CA MET A 1 -6.88 -13.84 6.55
C MET A 1 -7.80 -12.73 6.08
N TYR A 2 -7.35 -11.48 6.09
CA TYR A 2 -8.13 -10.36 5.56
C TYR A 2 -7.74 -10.16 4.09
N GLU A 3 -8.73 -10.01 3.22
CA GLU A 3 -8.56 -9.80 1.79
C GLU A 3 -9.49 -8.67 1.35
N THR A 4 -9.00 -7.78 0.49
CA THR A 4 -9.79 -6.68 -0.07
C THR A 4 -9.31 -6.39 -1.49
N ALA A 5 -10.23 -5.95 -2.34
CA ALA A 5 -9.95 -5.45 -3.68
C ALA A 5 -10.38 -3.98 -3.78
N GLY A 6 -9.64 -3.20 -4.55
CA GLY A 6 -9.87 -1.77 -4.66
C GLY A 6 -8.90 -1.09 -5.61
N LYS A 7 -9.06 0.23 -5.74
CA LYS A 7 -8.16 1.07 -6.54
C LYS A 7 -7.03 1.59 -5.67
N LEU A 8 -5.81 1.47 -6.18
CA LEU A 8 -4.63 2.04 -5.53
C LEU A 8 -4.69 3.57 -5.63
N LYS A 9 -4.83 4.23 -4.49
CA LYS A 9 -5.01 5.69 -4.40
C LYS A 9 -3.71 6.42 -4.16
N TRP A 10 -2.81 5.84 -3.37
CA TRP A 10 -1.54 6.47 -3.02
C TRP A 10 -0.47 5.43 -2.69
N ILE A 11 0.77 5.70 -3.10
CA ILE A 11 1.95 4.92 -2.74
C ILE A 11 2.99 5.87 -2.16
N GLY A 12 3.45 5.60 -0.95
CA GLY A 12 4.53 6.35 -0.31
C GLY A 12 5.91 5.92 -0.78
N THR A 13 6.95 6.60 -0.29
CA THR A 13 8.34 6.17 -0.47
C THR A 13 8.74 5.12 0.57
N THR A 14 9.73 4.28 0.25
CA THR A 14 10.30 3.34 1.21
C THR A 14 11.03 4.11 2.32
N GLN A 15 10.62 3.88 3.57
CA GLN A 15 11.28 4.42 4.76
C GLN A 15 12.20 3.34 5.34
N SER A 16 13.45 3.72 5.62
CA SER A 16 14.46 2.83 6.21
C SER A 16 14.85 3.33 7.61
N PHE A 17 15.02 2.40 8.54
CA PHE A 17 15.33 2.69 9.95
C PHE A 17 16.71 2.13 10.31
N PRO A 18 17.41 2.71 11.31
CA PRO A 18 18.75 2.27 11.73
C PRO A 18 18.86 0.79 12.12
N SER A 19 17.74 0.15 12.48
CA SER A 19 17.68 -1.28 12.79
C SER A 19 17.78 -2.21 11.57
N GLY A 20 17.89 -1.66 10.35
CA GLY A 20 17.76 -2.42 9.10
C GLY A 20 16.31 -2.77 8.76
N PHE A 21 15.35 -2.27 9.53
CA PHE A 21 13.93 -2.36 9.18
C PHE A 21 13.61 -1.36 8.06
N SER A 22 12.78 -1.77 7.11
CA SER A 22 12.20 -0.89 6.12
C SER A 22 10.70 -1.11 6.04
N LYS A 23 9.97 -0.05 5.72
CA LYS A 23 8.54 -0.14 5.43
C LYS A 23 8.16 0.80 4.29
N ARG A 24 7.08 0.46 3.60
CA ARG A 24 6.45 1.33 2.61
C ARG A 24 4.94 1.28 2.80
N GLU A 25 4.33 2.46 2.84
CA GLU A 25 2.90 2.62 3.07
C GLU A 25 2.17 2.87 1.75
N PHE A 26 0.92 2.41 1.65
CA PHE A 26 0.05 2.66 0.50
C PHE A 26 -1.41 2.70 0.93
N VAL A 27 -2.26 3.34 0.12
CA VAL A 27 -3.70 3.47 0.38
C VAL A 27 -4.48 2.85 -0.77
N VAL A 28 -5.47 2.03 -0.43
CA VAL A 28 -6.42 1.44 -1.37
C VAL A 28 -7.82 1.95 -1.03
N THR A 29 -8.54 2.43 -2.04
CA THR A 29 -9.97 2.74 -1.94
C THR A 29 -10.77 1.49 -2.29
N THR A 30 -11.61 1.00 -1.38
CA THR A 30 -12.38 -0.24 -1.56
C THR A 30 -13.41 -0.12 -2.69
N ALA A 31 -13.50 -1.14 -3.56
CA ALA A 31 -14.38 -1.12 -4.74
C ALA A 31 -15.78 -1.71 -4.52
N ALA A 32 -15.95 -2.54 -3.48
CA ALA A 32 -17.13 -3.38 -3.30
C ALA A 32 -18.28 -2.74 -2.51
N ASP A 33 -18.17 -1.47 -2.12
CA ASP A 33 -19.06 -0.86 -1.14
C ASP A 33 -19.82 0.35 -1.69
N LYS A 34 -21.06 0.56 -1.19
CA LYS A 34 -21.86 1.76 -1.47
C LYS A 34 -21.20 3.02 -0.88
N TYR A 35 -20.25 2.81 0.03
CA TYR A 35 -19.46 3.84 0.70
C TYR A 35 -17.97 3.46 0.63
N PRO A 36 -17.27 3.82 -0.46
CA PRO A 36 -15.85 3.51 -0.61
C PRO A 36 -15.05 4.04 0.58
N GLN A 37 -14.19 3.17 1.14
CA GLN A 37 -13.34 3.49 2.27
C GLN A 37 -11.88 3.51 1.82
N ASP A 38 -11.12 4.47 2.34
CA ASP A 38 -9.67 4.50 2.17
C ASP A 38 -9.02 3.68 3.28
N LEU A 39 -8.40 2.57 2.90
CA LEU A 39 -7.67 1.70 3.81
C LEU A 39 -6.17 1.88 3.60
N LYS A 40 -5.45 2.20 4.68
CA LYS A 40 -3.99 2.29 4.67
C LYS A 40 -3.36 0.95 5.02
N PHE A 41 -2.41 0.54 4.20
CA PHE A 41 -1.63 -0.67 4.36
C PHE A 41 -0.14 -0.35 4.41
N GLU A 42 0.63 -1.29 4.96
CA GLU A 42 2.09 -1.24 4.93
C GLU A 42 2.67 -2.58 4.52
N VAL A 43 3.73 -2.53 3.72
CA VAL A 43 4.63 -3.65 3.45
C VAL A 43 5.95 -3.40 4.15
N VAL A 44 6.60 -4.48 4.59
CA VAL A 44 7.83 -4.41 5.37
C VAL A 44 8.97 -5.15 4.69
N LYS A 45 10.20 -4.70 4.94
CA LYS A 45 11.45 -5.33 4.50
C LYS A 45 11.49 -5.59 2.98
N GLU A 46 11.82 -6.82 2.58
CA GLU A 46 11.96 -7.24 1.18
C GLU A 46 10.69 -7.07 0.35
N LYS A 47 9.52 -6.99 0.99
CA LYS A 47 8.24 -6.78 0.30
C LYS A 47 8.00 -5.35 -0.15
N CYS A 48 8.84 -4.40 0.28
CA CYS A 48 8.72 -2.99 -0.15
C CYS A 48 8.82 -2.81 -1.67
N THR A 49 9.59 -3.67 -2.35
CA THR A 49 9.83 -3.60 -3.80
C THR A 49 8.63 -4.07 -4.63
N ILE A 50 7.68 -4.80 -4.03
CA ILE A 50 6.45 -5.22 -4.73
C ILE A 50 5.67 -4.00 -5.22
N LEU A 51 5.71 -2.89 -4.48
CA LEU A 51 5.03 -1.65 -4.83
C LEU A 51 5.69 -0.90 -5.99
N ASP A 52 6.90 -1.27 -6.43
CA ASP A 52 7.58 -0.64 -7.57
C ASP A 52 6.93 -1.00 -8.92
N SER A 53 6.21 -2.13 -8.97
CA SER A 53 5.48 -2.56 -10.16
C SER A 53 4.10 -1.92 -10.33
N PHE A 54 3.71 -1.03 -9.40
CA PHE A 54 2.41 -0.37 -9.42
C PHE A 54 2.57 1.11 -9.71
N GLU A 55 1.81 1.59 -10.69
CA GLU A 55 1.67 3.01 -10.99
C GLU A 55 0.30 3.49 -10.53
N LEU A 56 0.22 4.72 -10.05
CA LEU A 56 -1.07 5.35 -9.77
C LEU A 56 -1.73 5.69 -11.09
N GLU A 57 -2.95 5.19 -11.29
CA GLU A 57 -3.80 5.64 -12.40
C GLU A 57 -4.05 7.14 -12.22
N GLN A 58 -3.68 7.93 -13.23
CA GLN A 58 -3.94 9.38 -13.29
C GLN A 58 -5.44 9.69 -13.38
#